data_AF-A0A7V4Y296-F1
#
_entry.id   AF-A0A7V4Y296-F1
#
_cell.length_a   1.000
_cell.length_b   1.000
_cell.length_c   1.000
_cell.angle_alpha   90.00
_cell.angle_beta   90.00
_cell.angle_gamma   90.00
#
_symmetry.space_group_name_H-M   'P 1'
#
loop_
_entity.id
_entity.type
_entity.pdbx_description
1 polymer ?
#
loop_
_entity_poly.entity_id
_entity_poly.type
_entity_poly.pdbx_seq_one_letter_code
_entity_poly.pdbx_strand_id
1 'polypeptide(L)'
;DAPLRVAIPCAAGIMLFFVPAMLMPSAAWSLALVAPGLFFLVLPMGTVGAALQVIFPNQVRAQVSALYLFILNLGGLTLGPLLPGLFTDYLFKDPERLGASIALTMACGGAIMLIVLLTTMRFYRVHYRMMHELTEP
;
A
#
# COMPACT_ATOMS: atom_id res chain seq x y z
N ASP A 1 -13.82 -2.51 10.73
CA ASP A 1 -13.32 -3.88 10.41
C ASP A 1 -13.21 -4.23 8.92
N ALA A 2 -14.25 -4.06 8.10
CA ALA A 2 -14.24 -4.53 6.70
C ALA A 2 -13.09 -4.00 5.81
N PRO A 3 -12.73 -2.68 5.82
CA PRO A 3 -11.66 -2.17 4.97
C PRO A 3 -10.28 -2.74 5.33
N LEU A 4 -10.03 -2.96 6.63
CA LEU A 4 -8.76 -3.44 7.15
C LEU A 4 -8.55 -4.93 6.84
N ARG A 5 -9.61 -5.73 6.88
CA ARG A 5 -9.56 -7.17 6.52
C ARG A 5 -9.34 -7.40 5.03
N VAL A 6 -9.81 -6.49 4.18
CA VAL A 6 -9.62 -6.53 2.72
C VAL A 6 -8.21 -6.08 2.31
N ALA A 7 -7.60 -5.17 3.07
CA ALA A 7 -6.24 -4.68 2.80
C ALA A 7 -5.16 -5.76 2.92
N ILE A 8 -5.32 -6.74 3.81
CA ILE A 8 -4.33 -7.81 4.06
C ILE A 8 -4.14 -8.75 2.85
N PRO A 9 -5.19 -9.38 2.30
CA PRO A 9 -5.06 -10.22 1.11
C PRO A 9 -4.64 -9.41 -0.12
N CYS A 10 -5.04 -8.13 -0.21
CA CYS A 10 -4.59 -7.25 -1.28
C CYS A 10 -3.09 -6.96 -1.19
N ALA A 11 -2.55 -6.66 0.00
CA ALA A 11 -1.12 -6.43 0.20
C ALA A 11 -0.29 -7.67 -0.18
N ALA A 12 -0.76 -8.86 0.22
CA ALA A 12 -0.15 -10.13 -0.15
C ALA A 12 -0.23 -10.38 -1.67
N GLY A 13 -1.38 -10.10 -2.29
CA GLY A 13 -1.56 -10.21 -3.74
C GLY A 13 -0.65 -9.26 -4.52
N ILE A 14 -0.52 -8.01 -4.09
CA ILE A 14 0.40 -7.04 -4.72
C ILE A 14 1.83 -7.56 -4.65
N MET A 15 2.33 -7.99 -3.49
CA MET A 15 3.66 -8.59 -3.40
C MET A 15 3.82 -9.80 -4.32
N LEU A 16 2.83 -10.70 -4.31
CA LEU A 16 2.90 -11.96 -5.05
C LEU A 16 2.87 -11.76 -6.56
N PHE A 17 2.18 -10.74 -7.07
CA PHE A 17 2.02 -10.51 -8.51
C PHE A 17 2.98 -9.46 -9.06
N PHE A 18 3.21 -8.34 -8.37
CA PHE A 18 4.07 -7.27 -8.89
C PHE A 18 5.56 -7.59 -8.80
N VAL A 19 6.02 -8.26 -7.73
CA VAL A 19 7.45 -8.61 -7.58
C VAL A 19 7.91 -9.53 -8.73
N PRO A 20 7.28 -10.68 -9.01
CA PRO A 20 7.70 -11.51 -10.13
C PRO A 20 7.45 -10.85 -11.49
N ALA A 21 6.43 -9.99 -11.64
CA ALA A 21 6.22 -9.25 -12.89
C ALA A 21 7.43 -8.39 -13.29
N MET A 22 8.13 -7.82 -12.32
CA MET A 22 9.31 -6.96 -12.55
C MET A 22 10.60 -7.77 -12.79
N LEU A 23 10.61 -9.07 -12.51
CA LEU A 23 11.73 -9.98 -12.79
C LEU A 23 11.54 -10.79 -14.09
N MET A 24 10.37 -10.73 -14.74
CA MET A 24 10.12 -11.50 -15.95
C MET A 24 10.90 -10.93 -17.15
N PRO A 25 11.64 -11.75 -17.92
CA PRO A 25 12.37 -11.31 -19.12
C PRO A 25 11.47 -10.93 -20.30
N SER A 26 10.20 -11.32 -20.27
CA SER A 26 9.25 -11.16 -21.37
C SER A 26 8.15 -10.16 -21.00
N ALA A 27 8.03 -9.09 -21.79
CA ALA A 27 7.04 -8.04 -21.59
C ALA A 27 5.59 -8.55 -21.55
N ALA A 28 5.27 -9.59 -22.33
CA ALA A 28 3.93 -10.18 -22.35
C ALA A 28 3.57 -10.85 -21.02
N TRP A 29 4.52 -11.56 -20.42
CA TRP A 29 4.35 -12.21 -19.11
C TRP A 29 4.33 -11.19 -17.96
N SER A 30 5.15 -10.14 -18.03
CA SER A 30 5.08 -9.02 -17.09
C SER A 30 3.69 -8.37 -17.10
N LEU A 31 3.14 -8.06 -18.28
CA LEU A 31 1.80 -7.47 -18.42
C LEU A 31 0.70 -8.39 -17.85
N ALA A 32 0.79 -9.70 -18.11
CA ALA A 32 -0.15 -10.68 -17.59
C ALA A 32 -0.17 -10.75 -16.05
N LEU A 33 0.97 -10.51 -15.40
CA LEU A 33 1.11 -10.48 -13.94
C LEU A 33 0.77 -9.10 -13.33
N VAL A 34 1.08 -8.00 -14.02
CA VAL A 34 0.72 -6.64 -13.58
C VAL A 34 -0.79 -6.43 -13.59
N ALA A 35 -1.52 -6.99 -14.57
CA ALA A 35 -2.97 -6.83 -14.66
C ALA A 35 -3.73 -7.25 -13.37
N PRO A 36 -3.57 -8.48 -12.84
CA PRO A 36 -4.17 -8.85 -11.56
C PRO A 36 -3.55 -8.07 -10.39
N GLY A 37 -2.25 -7.75 -10.45
CA GLY A 37 -1.59 -6.91 -9.45
C GLY A 37 -2.26 -5.53 -9.30
N LEU A 38 -2.60 -4.87 -10.40
CA LEU A 38 -3.27 -3.57 -10.42
C LEU A 38 -4.67 -3.63 -9.81
N PHE A 39 -5.39 -4.73 -10.04
CA PHE A 39 -6.68 -4.96 -9.39
C PHE A 39 -6.54 -4.96 -7.87
N PHE A 40 -5.58 -5.74 -7.33
CA PHE A 40 -5.30 -5.75 -5.90
C PHE A 40 -4.73 -4.42 -5.36
N LEU A 41 -4.07 -3.62 -6.21
CA LEU A 41 -3.55 -2.30 -5.84
C LEU A 41 -4.66 -1.26 -5.63
N VAL A 42 -5.68 -1.26 -6.49
CA VAL A 42 -6.74 -0.24 -6.48
C VAL A 42 -7.84 -0.57 -5.46
N LEU A 43 -8.08 -1.85 -5.20
CA LEU A 43 -9.16 -2.32 -4.32
C LEU A 43 -9.08 -1.72 -2.88
N PRO A 44 -7.92 -1.67 -2.20
CA PRO A 44 -7.78 -1.03 -0.90
C PRO A 44 -8.01 0.47 -0.97
N MET A 45 -7.52 1.15 -2.01
CA MET A 45 -7.64 2.60 -2.17
C MET A 45 -9.11 3.05 -2.19
N GLY A 46 -9.98 2.29 -2.88
CA GLY A 46 -11.42 2.56 -2.90
C GLY A 46 -12.08 2.41 -1.52
N THR A 47 -11.73 1.35 -0.77
CA THR A 47 -12.30 1.12 0.56
C THR A 47 -11.87 2.15 1.59
N VAL A 48 -10.62 2.64 1.53
CA VAL A 48 -10.12 3.70 2.42
C VAL A 48 -10.82 5.02 2.13
N GLY A 49 -10.98 5.39 0.85
CA GLY A 49 -11.71 6.60 0.46
C GLY A 49 -13.15 6.61 0.97
N ALA A 50 -13.86 5.48 0.85
CA ALA A 50 -15.23 5.36 1.38
C ALA A 50 -15.28 5.41 2.91
N ALA A 51 -14.34 4.77 3.61
CA ALA A 51 -14.29 4.79 5.06
C ALA A 51 -14.01 6.21 5.61
N LEU A 52 -13.10 6.96 4.99
CA LEU A 52 -12.83 8.36 5.35
C LEU A 52 -14.08 9.23 5.22
N GLN A 53 -14.91 8.99 4.20
CA GLN A 53 -16.14 9.77 4.01
C GLN A 53 -17.20 9.51 5.09
N VAL A 54 -17.20 8.34 5.72
CA VAL A 54 -18.17 7.93 6.76
C VAL A 54 -17.70 8.36 8.16
N ILE A 55 -16.39 8.37 8.42
CA ILE A 55 -15.84 8.65 9.75
C ILE A 55 -15.79 10.16 10.05
N PHE A 56 -15.54 11.00 9.03
CA PHE A 56 -15.29 12.44 9.25
C PHE A 56 -16.53 13.31 9.00
N PRO A 57 -16.81 14.31 9.87
CA PRO A 57 -17.91 15.24 9.68
C PRO A 57 -17.68 16.15 8.46
N ASN A 58 -18.79 16.61 7.84
CA ASN A 58 -18.79 17.35 6.56
C ASN A 58 -17.83 18.56 6.53
N GLN A 59 -17.63 19.22 7.67
CA GLN A 59 -16.81 20.43 7.82
C GLN A 59 -15.30 20.16 7.69
N VAL A 60 -14.82 19.02 8.19
CA VAL A 60 -13.38 18.67 8.17
C VAL A 60 -13.03 17.66 7.07
N ARG A 61 -14.03 17.02 6.45
CA ARG A 61 -13.86 16.01 5.40
C ARG A 61 -13.01 16.49 4.23
N ALA A 62 -13.21 17.72 3.77
CA ALA A 62 -12.43 18.28 2.65
C ALA A 62 -10.95 18.47 3.02
N GLN A 63 -10.66 18.97 4.23
CA GLN A 63 -9.29 19.16 4.71
C GLN A 63 -8.57 17.84 4.93
N VAL A 64 -9.24 16.86 5.54
CA VAL A 64 -8.66 15.53 5.77
C VAL A 64 -8.38 14.81 4.45
N SER A 65 -9.31 14.86 3.50
CA SER A 65 -9.08 14.29 2.15
C SER A 65 -7.96 15.01 1.42
N ALA A 66 -7.85 16.34 1.52
CA ALA A 66 -6.76 17.10 0.92
C ALA A 66 -5.41 16.72 1.52
N LEU A 67 -5.32 16.58 2.85
CA LEU A 67 -4.10 16.15 3.53
C LEU A 67 -3.73 14.70 3.16
N TYR A 68 -4.72 13.81 3.11
CA TYR A 68 -4.52 12.42 2.69
C TYR A 68 -4.00 12.34 1.26
N LEU A 69 -4.63 13.05 0.33
CA LEU A 69 -4.19 13.14 -1.06
C LEU A 69 -2.82 13.80 -1.16
N PHE A 70 -2.53 14.83 -0.36
CA PHE A 70 -1.22 15.47 -0.34
C PHE A 70 -0.12 14.49 0.06
N ILE A 71 -0.31 13.76 1.17
CA ILE A 71 0.66 12.76 1.65
C ILE A 71 0.79 11.61 0.64
N LEU A 72 -0.33 11.14 0.06
CA LEU A 72 -0.30 10.09 -0.96
C LEU A 72 0.45 10.53 -2.22
N ASN A 73 0.17 11.72 -2.73
CA ASN A 73 0.80 12.20 -3.95
C ASN A 73 2.27 12.53 -3.70
N LEU A 74 2.59 13.27 -2.64
CA LEU A 74 3.96 13.63 -2.32
C LEU A 74 4.79 12.40 -1.94
N GLY A 75 4.27 11.51 -1.10
CA GLY A 75 4.98 10.30 -0.70
C GLY A 75 5.04 9.28 -1.84
N GLY A 76 3.89 8.88 -2.36
CA GLY A 76 3.78 7.80 -3.34
C GLY A 76 4.37 8.14 -4.71
N LEU A 77 4.08 9.32 -5.26
CA LEU A 77 4.57 9.69 -6.60
C LEU A 77 6.01 10.19 -6.58
N THR A 78 6.47 10.79 -5.47
CA THR A 78 7.88 11.21 -5.37
C THR A 78 8.77 10.06 -4.93
N LEU A 79 8.46 9.36 -3.84
CA LEU A 79 9.34 8.28 -3.35
C LEU A 79 9.21 6.99 -4.19
N GLY A 80 8.06 6.74 -4.82
CA GLY A 80 7.80 5.54 -5.61
C GLY A 80 8.81 5.27 -6.74
N PRO A 81 9.07 6.23 -7.65
CA PRO A 81 10.07 6.09 -8.71
C PRO A 81 11.48 6.50 -8.25
N LEU A 82 11.61 7.36 -7.24
CA LEU A 82 12.91 7.87 -6.79
C LEU A 82 13.72 6.78 -6.07
N LEU A 83 13.11 6.03 -5.15
CA LEU A 83 13.81 4.97 -4.39
C LEU A 83 14.45 3.88 -5.27
N PRO A 84 13.75 3.25 -6.24
CA PRO A 84 14.36 2.24 -7.09
C PRO A 84 15.39 2.83 -8.06
N GLY A 85 15.22 4.08 -8.50
CA GLY A 85 16.25 4.80 -9.26
C GLY A 85 17.53 4.99 -8.44
N LEU A 86 17.39 5.48 -7.21
CA LEU A 86 18.51 5.68 -6.28
C LEU A 86 19.22 4.36 -5.95
N PHE A 87 18.47 3.27 -5.75
CA PHE A 87 19.06 1.94 -5.56
C PHE A 87 19.77 1.44 -6.81
N THR A 88 19.24 1.70 -8.01
CA THR A 88 19.92 1.34 -9.26
C THR A 88 21.25 2.08 -9.40
N ASP A 89 21.24 3.40 -9.15
CA ASP A 89 22.42 4.26 -9.34
C ASP A 89 23.49 4.07 -8.24
N TYR A 90 23.08 3.95 -6.97
CA TYR A 90 24.02 3.90 -5.84
C TYR A 90 24.31 2.49 -5.30
N LEU A 91 23.33 1.60 -5.29
CA LEU A 91 23.47 0.26 -4.70
C LEU A 91 23.93 -0.77 -5.74
N PHE A 92 23.26 -0.83 -6.90
CA PHE A 92 23.58 -1.80 -7.95
C PHE A 92 24.66 -1.31 -8.92
N LYS A 93 24.76 0.02 -9.14
CA LYS A 93 25.72 0.67 -10.06
C LYS A 93 25.72 0.05 -11.47
N ASP A 94 24.59 -0.53 -11.87
CA ASP A 94 24.44 -1.28 -13.11
C ASP A 94 23.02 -1.06 -13.66
N PRO A 95 22.87 -0.34 -14.79
CA PRO A 95 21.58 -0.01 -15.38
C PRO A 95 20.75 -1.25 -15.77
N GLU A 96 21.40 -2.38 -16.08
CA GLU A 96 20.71 -3.62 -16.45
C GLU A 96 19.96 -4.26 -15.27
N ARG A 97 20.24 -3.83 -14.03
CA ARG A 97 19.62 -4.36 -12.80
C ARG A 97 18.43 -3.56 -12.29
N LEU A 98 17.89 -2.65 -13.10
CA LEU A 98 16.71 -1.84 -12.75
C LEU A 98 15.53 -2.69 -12.22
N GLY A 99 15.26 -3.84 -12.84
CA GLY A 99 14.21 -4.76 -12.39
C GLY A 99 14.43 -5.29 -10.97
N ALA A 100 15.68 -5.57 -10.60
CA ALA A 100 16.04 -6.02 -9.25
C ALA A 100 15.90 -4.90 -8.20
N SER A 101 16.24 -3.66 -8.57
CA SER A 101 16.04 -2.47 -7.71
C SER A 101 14.56 -2.20 -7.45
N ILE A 102 13.72 -2.32 -8.48
CA ILE A 102 12.26 -2.19 -8.35
C ILE A 102 11.72 -3.30 -7.44
N ALA A 103 12.13 -4.55 -7.68
CA ALA A 103 11.70 -5.67 -6.85
C ALA A 103 12.10 -5.51 -5.37
N LEU A 104 13.33 -5.07 -5.08
CA LEU A 104 13.80 -4.79 -3.73
C LEU A 104 12.99 -3.67 -3.07
N THR A 105 12.72 -2.60 -3.81
CA THR A 105 11.92 -1.48 -3.31
C THR A 105 10.50 -1.94 -2.98
N MET A 106 9.88 -2.73 -3.87
CA MET A 106 8.54 -3.28 -3.63
C MET A 106 8.51 -4.25 -2.46
N ALA A 107 9.55 -5.08 -2.29
CA ALA A 107 9.68 -5.97 -1.14
C ALA A 107 9.80 -5.20 0.17
N CYS A 108 10.68 -4.18 0.23
CA CYS A 108 10.84 -3.32 1.40
C CYS A 108 9.55 -2.53 1.70
N GLY A 109 8.96 -1.89 0.70
CA GLY A 109 7.72 -1.13 0.84
C GLY A 109 6.56 -2.01 1.29
N GLY A 110 6.43 -3.20 0.71
CA GLY A 110 5.45 -4.18 1.14
C GLY A 110 5.68 -4.67 2.57
N ALA A 111 6.94 -4.92 2.98
CA ALA A 111 7.26 -5.34 4.34
C ALA A 111 6.89 -4.27 5.37
N ILE A 112 7.21 -3.00 5.07
CA ILE A 112 6.80 -1.85 5.89
C ILE A 112 5.27 -1.79 5.96
N MET A 113 4.58 -1.90 4.83
CA MET A 113 3.11 -1.91 4.77
C MET A 113 2.52 -3.03 5.63
N LEU A 114 3.11 -4.23 5.59
CA LEU A 114 2.66 -5.39 6.36
C LEU A 114 2.87 -5.17 7.87
N ILE A 115 4.02 -4.61 8.28
CA ILE A 115 4.29 -4.24 9.68
C ILE A 115 3.25 -3.21 10.16
N VAL A 116 3.02 -2.15 9.38
CA VAL A 116 2.06 -1.10 9.72
C VAL A 116 0.64 -1.66 9.83
N LEU A 117 0.24 -2.57 8.94
CA LEU A 117 -1.05 -3.25 9.01
C LEU A 117 -1.18 -4.10 10.28
N LEU A 118 -0.14 -4.85 10.64
CA LEU A 118 -0.12 -5.67 11.85
C LEU A 118 -0.21 -4.82 13.13
N THR A 119 0.54 -3.72 13.20
CA THR A 119 0.47 -2.79 14.35
C THR A 119 -0.87 -2.07 14.41
N THR A 120 -1.42 -1.65 13.27
CA THR A 120 -2.75 -1.02 13.19
C THR A 120 -3.84 -1.98 13.65
N MET A 121 -3.78 -3.25 13.23
CA MET A 121 -4.70 -4.31 13.69
C MET A 121 -4.61 -4.57 15.19
N ARG A 122 -3.42 -4.45 15.78
CA ARG A 122 -3.22 -4.58 17.23
C ARG A 122 -3.87 -3.41 17.97
N PHE A 123 -3.73 -2.19 17.45
CA PHE A 123 -4.31 -0.99 18.04
C PHE A 123 -5.85 -0.96 17.90
N TYR A 124 -6.37 -1.32 16.71
CA TYR A 124 -7.80 -1.35 16.44
C TYR A 124 -8.53 -2.38 17.33
N ARG A 125 -7.92 -3.55 17.57
CA ARG A 125 -8.47 -4.56 18.50
C ARG A 125 -8.52 -4.08 19.95
N VAL A 126 -7.55 -3.26 20.37
CA VAL A 126 -7.52 -2.69 21.73
C VAL A 126 -8.60 -1.60 21.87
N HIS A 127 -8.74 -0.72 20.88
CA HIS A 127 -9.76 0.34 20.90
C HIS A 127 -11.20 -0.18 20.78
N TYR A 128 -11.41 -1.25 19.99
CA TYR A 128 -12.73 -1.87 19.85
C TYR A 128 -13.21 -2.52 21.17
N ARG A 129 -12.28 -3.07 21.98
CA ARG A 129 -12.60 -3.59 23.32
C ARG A 129 -12.96 -2.49 24.31
N MET A 130 -12.23 -1.37 24.29
CA MET A 130 -12.53 -0.21 25.15
C MET A 130 -13.91 0.39 24.88
N MET A 131 -14.38 0.42 23.63
CA MET A 131 -15.73 0.93 23.33
C MET A 131 -16.84 -0.04 23.76
N HIS A 132 -16.62 -1.35 23.69
CA HIS A 132 -17.60 -2.32 24.19
C HIS A 132 -17.68 -2.35 25.73
N GLU A 133 -16.56 -2.20 26.43
CA GLU A 133 -16.54 -2.10 27.90
C GLU A 133 -17.25 -0.85 28.45
N LEU A 134 -17.38 0.22 27.65
CA LEU A 134 -18.13 1.42 28.01
C LEU A 134 -19.63 1.36 27.66
N THR A 135 -20.07 0.30 26.96
CA THR A 135 -21.45 0.17 26.46
C THR A 135 -22.22 -0.98 27.12
N GLU A 136 -21.56 -1.85 27.89
CA GLU A 136 -22.25 -2.84 28.74
C GLU A 136 -22.40 -2.30 30.18
N PRO A 137 -23.63 -2.16 30.71
CA PRO A 137 -23.89 -1.75 32.09
C PRO A 137 -23.61 -2.86 33.12
#